data_AF-A0A382T1M6-F1
#
_entry.id   AF-A0A382T1M6-F1
#
_cell.length_a   1.000
_cell.length_b   1.000
_cell.length_c   1.000
_cell.angle_alpha   90.00
_cell.angle_beta   90.00
_cell.angle_gamma   90.00
#
_symmetry.space_group_name_H-M   'P 1'
#
loop_
_entity.id
_entity.type
_entity.pdbx_description
1 polymer ?
#
loop_
_entity_poly.entity_id
_entity_poly.type
_entity_poly.pdbx_seq_one_letter_code
_entity_poly.pdbx_strand_id
1 'polypeptide(L)'
;VQHGFEDIALLGDSGGNQTGMEVVATQLNERWGKPMAHFIGEFYNNAGVVSYMREELGVTEGPSDGYHDTYWLTAMQMSVDPESVRYDQRVWAGKATTNGVSIAPKEETIEIGRRLMEFRIKSTVEVIHRAISGRH
;
A
#
# COMPACT_ATOMS: atom_id res chain seq x y z
N VAL A 1 -16.11 28.21 11.21
CA VAL A 1 -15.33 26.96 11.18
C VAL A 1 -15.97 26.07 10.14
N GLN A 2 -15.38 25.91 8.95
CA GLN A 2 -15.95 25.00 7.96
C GLN A 2 -15.51 23.58 8.34
N HIS A 3 -16.44 22.80 8.89
CA HIS A 3 -16.43 21.33 9.03
C HIS A 3 -15.91 20.73 10.36
N GLY A 4 -15.15 21.44 11.19
CA GLY A 4 -14.83 21.00 12.57
C GLY A 4 -13.81 19.85 12.69
N PHE A 5 -13.06 19.53 11.62
CA PHE A 5 -11.93 18.61 11.68
C PHE A 5 -10.81 19.15 12.58
N GLU A 6 -10.10 18.25 13.25
CA GLU A 6 -8.91 18.56 14.08
C GLU A 6 -7.61 18.04 13.45
N ASP A 7 -7.68 16.91 12.75
CA ASP A 7 -6.56 16.23 12.11
C ASP A 7 -6.90 15.80 10.69
N ILE A 8 -5.93 15.90 9.78
CA ILE A 8 -6.02 15.47 8.38
C ILE A 8 -4.82 14.56 8.11
N ALA A 9 -5.06 13.28 7.81
CA ALA A 9 -4.00 12.35 7.41
C ALA A 9 -3.89 12.29 5.88
N LEU A 10 -2.69 12.54 5.36
CA LEU A 10 -2.33 12.47 3.96
C LEU A 10 -1.56 11.17 3.70
N LEU A 11 -2.16 10.25 2.93
CA LEU A 11 -1.58 8.96 2.54
C LEU A 11 -1.29 8.96 1.03
N GLY A 12 -0.04 8.81 0.62
CA GLY A 12 0.35 8.74 -0.79
C GLY A 12 0.56 7.30 -1.23
N ASP A 13 -0.19 6.82 -2.22
CA ASP A 13 -0.11 5.45 -2.74
C ASP A 13 0.84 5.28 -3.92
N SER A 14 1.41 6.38 -4.43
CA SER A 14 2.42 6.37 -5.49
C SER A 14 3.68 7.15 -5.09
N GLY A 15 4.83 6.74 -5.62
CA GLY A 15 6.12 7.35 -5.29
C GLY A 15 6.21 8.83 -5.63
N GLY A 16 5.53 9.25 -6.70
CA GLY A 16 5.47 10.66 -7.09
C GLY A 16 4.66 11.55 -6.14
N ASN A 17 3.83 10.98 -5.26
CA ASN A 17 3.03 11.78 -4.33
C ASN A 17 3.82 12.23 -3.09
N GLN A 18 4.85 11.47 -2.69
CA GLN A 18 5.41 11.54 -1.34
C GLN A 18 5.92 12.94 -0.99
N THR A 19 6.90 13.46 -1.73
CA THR A 19 7.47 14.80 -1.49
C THR A 19 6.42 15.90 -1.60
N GLY A 20 5.50 15.81 -2.57
CA GLY A 20 4.46 16.81 -2.73
C GLY A 20 3.51 16.87 -1.53
N MET A 21 3.11 15.70 -1.01
CA MET A 21 2.20 15.61 0.14
C MET A 21 2.88 16.05 1.44
N GLU A 22 4.16 15.77 1.63
CA GLU A 22 4.95 16.27 2.76
C GLU A 22 5.01 17.81 2.77
N VAL A 23 5.33 18.41 1.62
CA VAL A 23 5.37 19.87 1.45
C VAL A 23 4.00 20.49 1.73
N VAL A 24 2.92 19.89 1.21
CA VAL A 24 1.56 20.35 1.47
C VAL A 24 1.24 20.29 2.96
N ALA A 25 1.50 19.18 3.64
CA ALA A 25 1.25 19.06 5.08
C ALA A 25 1.95 20.18 5.88
N THR A 26 3.21 20.45 5.54
CA THR A 26 4.01 21.50 6.18
C THR A 26 3.40 22.90 5.96
N GLN A 27 3.12 23.26 4.71
CA GLN A 27 2.54 24.56 4.38
C GLN A 27 1.15 24.78 4.99
N LEU A 28 0.35 23.72 5.08
CA LEU A 28 -0.96 23.79 5.74
C LEU A 28 -0.82 24.06 7.24
N ASN A 29 0.12 23.39 7.91
CA ASN A 29 0.38 23.60 9.33
C ASN A 29 0.91 25.00 9.63
N GLU A 30 1.82 25.53 8.81
CA GLU A 30 2.31 26.91 8.92
C GLU A 30 1.19 27.94 8.76
N ARG A 31 0.24 27.68 7.85
CA ARG A 31 -0.85 28.61 7.53
C ARG A 31 -1.98 28.58 8.55
N TRP A 32 -2.34 27.40 9.05
CA TRP A 32 -3.57 27.22 9.81
C TRP A 32 -3.35 27.07 11.31
N GLY A 33 -2.27 26.42 11.74
CA GLY A 33 -2.10 25.94 13.11
C GLY A 33 -3.12 24.85 13.52
N LYS A 34 -4.39 24.94 13.11
CA LYS A 34 -5.42 23.90 13.18
C LYS A 34 -6.43 24.00 12.01
N PRO A 35 -6.98 22.87 11.50
CA PRO A 35 -6.60 21.49 11.80
C PRO A 35 -5.15 21.18 11.43
N MET A 36 -4.58 20.17 12.08
CA MET A 36 -3.22 19.70 11.78
C MET A 36 -3.25 18.74 10.59
N ALA A 37 -2.39 18.98 9.61
CA ALA A 37 -2.13 18.07 8.50
C ALA A 37 -0.92 17.18 8.80
N HIS A 38 -1.11 15.88 8.67
CA HIS A 38 -0.10 14.85 8.93
C HIS A 38 0.21 14.11 7.64
N PHE A 39 1.44 14.19 7.16
CA PHE A 39 1.90 13.31 6.11
C PHE A 39 2.37 11.99 6.70
N ILE A 40 1.74 10.89 6.28
CA ILE A 40 2.05 9.53 6.76
C ILE A 40 2.77 8.79 5.63
N GLY A 41 4.05 9.10 5.45
CA GLY A 41 4.88 8.51 4.39
C GLY A 41 5.11 7.00 4.57
N GLU A 42 5.00 6.50 5.80
CA GLU A 42 5.17 5.09 6.16
C GLU A 42 4.12 4.18 5.51
N PHE A 43 2.97 4.72 5.09
CA PHE A 43 2.02 3.99 4.27
C PHE A 43 2.65 3.47 2.96
N TYR A 44 3.57 4.25 2.38
CA TYR A 44 4.29 3.91 1.14
C TYR A 44 5.54 3.04 1.37
N ASN A 45 5.69 2.41 2.56
CA ASN A 45 6.80 1.50 2.85
C ASN A 45 6.66 0.17 2.08
N ASN A 46 6.89 0.21 0.77
CA ASN A 46 6.87 -0.95 -0.11
C ASN A 46 8.00 -1.93 0.24
N ALA A 47 9.17 -1.43 0.66
CA ALA A 47 10.29 -2.28 1.08
C ALA A 47 9.90 -3.18 2.26
N GLY A 48 9.21 -2.64 3.27
CA GLY A 48 8.71 -3.41 4.41
C GLY A 48 7.70 -4.49 4.01
N VAL A 49 6.80 -4.18 3.06
CA VAL A 49 5.84 -5.16 2.52
C VAL A 49 6.56 -6.28 1.78
N VAL A 50 7.55 -5.96 0.94
CA VAL A 50 8.35 -6.95 0.21
C VAL A 50 9.16 -7.82 1.16
N SER A 51 9.77 -7.24 2.20
CA SER A 51 10.47 -8.02 3.23
C SER A 51 9.52 -8.95 3.97
N TYR A 52 8.34 -8.49 4.40
CA TYR A 52 7.33 -9.34 5.03
C TYR A 52 6.87 -10.49 4.12
N MET A 53 6.59 -10.20 2.84
CA MET A 53 6.25 -11.23 1.85
C MET A 53 7.32 -12.32 1.76
N ARG A 54 8.59 -11.92 1.66
CA ARG A 54 9.71 -12.85 1.54
C ARG A 54 9.93 -13.66 2.81
N GLU A 55 10.01 -12.98 3.95
CA GLU A 55 10.48 -13.54 5.21
C GLU A 55 9.38 -14.32 5.93
N GLU A 56 8.13 -13.84 5.88
CA GLU A 56 7.01 -14.39 6.65
C GLU A 56 6.04 -15.21 5.79
N LEU A 57 5.99 -14.96 4.47
CA LEU A 57 5.11 -15.68 3.54
C LEU A 57 5.86 -16.62 2.59
N GLY A 58 7.19 -16.54 2.56
CA GLY A 58 8.04 -17.39 1.72
C GLY A 58 7.92 -17.12 0.21
N VAL A 59 7.37 -15.97 -0.18
CA VAL A 59 7.20 -15.61 -1.61
C VAL A 59 8.26 -14.60 -2.01
N THR A 60 9.02 -14.94 -3.06
CA THR A 60 10.08 -14.07 -3.62
C THR A 60 9.83 -13.90 -5.11
N GLU A 61 9.79 -12.65 -5.56
CA GLU A 61 9.69 -12.35 -6.99
C GLU A 61 11.01 -12.62 -7.72
N GLY A 62 10.90 -13.03 -8.97
CA GLY A 62 12.02 -13.10 -9.90
C GLY A 62 12.32 -11.75 -10.54
N PRO A 63 13.10 -11.74 -11.64
CA PRO A 63 13.31 -10.55 -12.45
C PRO A 63 11.99 -9.92 -12.90
N SER A 64 11.98 -8.61 -13.07
CA SER A 64 10.80 -7.90 -13.58
C SER A 64 10.43 -8.38 -14.98
N ASP A 65 9.13 -8.57 -15.22
CA ASP A 65 8.57 -8.86 -16.54
C ASP A 65 8.56 -7.62 -17.48
N GLY A 66 9.12 -6.48 -17.02
CA GLY A 66 9.18 -5.23 -17.77
C GLY A 66 7.94 -4.33 -17.62
N TYR A 67 7.00 -4.70 -16.75
CA TYR A 67 5.80 -3.94 -16.44
C TYR A 67 5.89 -3.27 -15.08
N HIS A 68 5.17 -2.15 -14.92
CA HIS A 68 4.97 -1.50 -13.62
C HIS A 68 3.93 -2.26 -12.78
N ASP A 69 4.24 -3.51 -12.48
CA ASP A 69 3.44 -4.45 -11.69
C ASP A 69 4.36 -5.34 -10.86
N THR A 70 3.87 -5.75 -9.69
CA THR A 70 4.57 -6.61 -8.74
C THR A 70 3.58 -7.58 -8.11
N TYR A 71 4.05 -8.78 -7.77
CA TYR A 71 3.22 -9.83 -7.21
C TYR A 71 2.54 -9.37 -5.92
N TRP A 72 3.26 -8.69 -5.02
CA TRP A 72 2.67 -8.22 -3.75
C TRP A 72 1.52 -7.24 -3.98
N LEU A 73 1.61 -6.37 -5.00
CA LEU A 73 0.56 -5.40 -5.34
C LEU A 73 -0.62 -6.12 -6.00
N THR A 74 -0.35 -6.97 -6.99
CA THR A 74 -1.37 -7.81 -7.64
C THR A 74 -2.11 -8.67 -6.61
N ALA A 75 -1.42 -9.27 -5.65
CA ALA A 75 -2.02 -10.07 -4.58
C ALA A 75 -2.94 -9.22 -3.68
N MET A 76 -2.49 -8.03 -3.25
CA MET A 76 -3.35 -7.09 -2.50
C MET A 76 -4.58 -6.63 -3.30
N GLN A 77 -4.47 -6.44 -4.61
CA GLN A 77 -5.62 -6.13 -5.46
C GLN A 77 -6.60 -7.31 -5.52
N MET A 78 -6.08 -8.53 -5.69
CA MET A 78 -6.89 -9.75 -5.72
C MET A 78 -7.66 -9.99 -4.41
N SER A 79 -7.12 -9.60 -3.26
CA SER A 79 -7.82 -9.74 -1.98
C SER A 79 -9.00 -8.80 -1.81
N VAL A 80 -9.08 -7.73 -2.61
CA VAL A 80 -10.25 -6.84 -2.70
C VAL A 80 -11.19 -7.33 -3.79
N ASP A 81 -10.65 -7.50 -5.01
CA ASP A 81 -11.39 -7.93 -6.18
C ASP A 81 -10.44 -8.59 -7.20
N PRO A 82 -10.52 -9.92 -7.40
CA PRO A 82 -9.69 -10.62 -8.38
C PRO A 82 -10.06 -10.31 -9.85
N GLU A 83 -11.22 -9.72 -10.13
CA GLU A 83 -11.56 -9.25 -11.48
C GLU A 83 -10.72 -8.03 -11.89
N SER A 84 -10.28 -7.22 -10.92
CA SER A 84 -9.43 -6.04 -11.15
C SER A 84 -8.08 -6.39 -11.84
N VAL A 85 -7.58 -7.61 -11.65
CA VAL A 85 -6.35 -8.12 -12.29
C VAL A 85 -6.64 -9.03 -13.49
N ARG A 86 -7.91 -9.16 -13.89
CA ARG A 86 -8.38 -10.02 -14.99
C ARG A 86 -7.92 -11.48 -14.80
N TYR A 87 -8.05 -12.00 -13.58
CA TYR A 87 -7.48 -13.30 -13.20
C TYR A 87 -7.89 -14.42 -14.17
N ASP A 88 -9.19 -14.58 -14.45
CA ASP A 88 -9.69 -15.69 -15.27
C ASP A 88 -9.15 -15.60 -16.70
N GLN A 89 -9.01 -14.38 -17.25
CA GLN A 89 -8.40 -14.17 -18.57
C GLN A 89 -6.90 -14.44 -18.57
N ARG A 90 -6.18 -14.10 -17.48
CA ARG A 90 -4.75 -14.42 -17.33
C ARG A 90 -4.54 -15.93 -17.24
N VAL A 91 -5.38 -16.66 -16.49
CA VAL A 91 -5.36 -18.13 -16.45
C VAL A 91 -5.63 -18.72 -17.83
N TRP A 92 -6.71 -18.29 -18.49
CA TRP A 92 -7.08 -18.77 -19.83
C TRP A 92 -5.95 -18.54 -20.86
N ALA A 93 -5.25 -17.41 -20.77
CA ALA A 93 -4.14 -17.07 -21.66
C ALA A 93 -2.80 -17.73 -21.28
N GLY A 94 -2.72 -18.48 -20.17
CA GLY A 94 -1.45 -19.02 -19.66
C GLY A 94 -0.49 -17.93 -19.16
N LYS A 95 -1.02 -16.79 -18.70
CA LYS A 95 -0.28 -15.59 -18.24
C LYS A 95 -0.64 -15.21 -16.80
N ALA A 96 -1.03 -16.18 -15.98
CA ALA A 96 -1.32 -16.01 -14.56
C ALA A 96 -0.03 -15.96 -13.71
N THR A 97 0.89 -15.08 -14.10
CA THR A 97 2.15 -14.83 -13.38
C THR A 97 2.44 -13.34 -13.34
N THR A 98 3.14 -12.89 -12.30
CA THR A 98 3.76 -11.56 -12.21
C THR A 98 5.19 -11.73 -11.70
N ASN A 99 6.18 -11.21 -12.43
CA ASN A 99 7.62 -11.28 -12.13
C ASN A 99 8.07 -12.71 -11.81
N GLY A 100 7.61 -13.67 -12.62
CA GLY A 100 7.91 -15.10 -12.46
C GLY A 100 7.14 -15.84 -11.35
N VAL A 101 6.29 -15.17 -10.56
CA VAL A 101 5.48 -15.81 -9.51
C VAL A 101 4.07 -16.09 -10.00
N SER A 102 3.57 -17.31 -9.81
CA SER A 102 2.19 -17.69 -10.15
C SER A 102 1.19 -16.97 -9.24
N ILE A 103 0.12 -16.41 -9.83
CA ILE A 103 -1.04 -15.91 -9.07
C ILE A 103 -2.15 -16.98 -8.91
N ALA A 104 -1.91 -18.19 -9.41
CA ALA A 104 -2.79 -19.35 -9.27
C ALA A 104 -2.20 -20.39 -8.30
N PRO A 105 -3.03 -21.09 -7.48
CA PRO A 105 -4.50 -20.99 -7.41
C PRO A 105 -4.99 -19.66 -6.83
N LYS A 106 -6.20 -19.24 -7.23
CA LYS A 106 -6.76 -17.90 -6.92
C LYS A 106 -6.78 -17.64 -5.42
N GLU A 107 -7.22 -18.62 -4.65
CA GLU A 107 -7.46 -18.55 -3.22
C GLU A 107 -6.16 -18.33 -2.43
N GLU A 108 -5.05 -18.93 -2.88
CA GLU A 108 -3.75 -18.79 -2.22
C GLU A 108 -3.19 -17.37 -2.37
N THR A 109 -3.30 -16.80 -3.58
CA THR A 109 -2.84 -15.43 -3.83
C THR A 109 -3.72 -14.40 -3.12
N ILE A 110 -5.03 -14.65 -3.02
CA ILE A 110 -5.95 -13.82 -2.22
C ILE A 110 -5.53 -13.81 -0.74
N GLU A 111 -5.21 -14.98 -0.18
CA GLU A 111 -4.81 -15.09 1.22
C GLU A 111 -3.47 -14.38 1.48
N ILE A 112 -2.49 -14.52 0.57
CA ILE A 112 -1.24 -13.74 0.63
C ILE A 112 -1.53 -12.24 0.59
N GLY A 113 -2.38 -11.81 -0.34
CA GLY A 113 -2.80 -10.42 -0.48
C GLY A 113 -3.45 -9.86 0.80
N ARG A 114 -4.31 -10.65 1.45
CA ARG A 114 -4.95 -10.30 2.73
C ARG A 114 -3.90 -10.08 3.83
N ARG A 115 -2.95 -11.01 3.99
CA ARG A 115 -1.89 -10.90 5.00
C ARG A 115 -0.96 -9.71 4.77
N LEU A 116 -0.62 -9.42 3.50
CA LEU A 116 0.16 -8.25 3.14
C LEU A 116 -0.59 -6.95 3.45
N MET A 117 -1.90 -6.91 3.13
CA MET A 117 -2.75 -5.76 3.42
C MET A 117 -2.87 -5.52 4.93
N GLU A 118 -3.04 -6.59 5.72
CA GLU A 118 -3.07 -6.50 7.19
C GLU A 118 -1.77 -5.95 7.78
N PHE A 119 -0.61 -6.40 7.27
CA PHE A 119 0.68 -5.85 7.66
C PHE A 119 0.76 -4.34 7.41
N ARG A 120 0.40 -3.88 6.20
CA ARG A 120 0.40 -2.45 5.84
C ARG A 120 -0.61 -1.64 6.64
N ILE A 121 -1.82 -2.17 6.85
CA ILE A 121 -2.87 -1.49 7.64
C ILE A 121 -2.38 -1.30 9.06
N LYS A 122 -1.84 -2.35 9.70
CA LYS A 122 -1.37 -2.30 11.07
C LYS A 122 -0.28 -1.23 11.24
N SER A 123 0.75 -1.25 10.40
CA SER A 123 1.84 -0.27 10.49
C SER A 123 1.34 1.17 10.27
N THR A 124 0.44 1.37 9.30
CA THR A 124 -0.12 2.70 8.99
C THR A 124 -0.98 3.24 10.12
N VAL A 125 -1.87 2.42 10.69
CA VAL A 125 -2.74 2.80 11.81
C VAL A 125 -1.91 3.18 13.04
N GLU A 126 -0.83 2.45 13.34
CA GLU A 126 0.09 2.80 14.41
C GLU A 126 0.72 4.18 14.21
N VAL A 127 1.12 4.52 12.98
CA VAL A 127 1.68 5.86 12.68
C VAL A 127 0.62 6.95 12.81
N ILE A 128 -0.59 6.73 12.28
CA ILE A 128 -1.70 7.69 12.38
C ILE A 128 -2.01 8.00 13.85
N HIS A 129 -2.08 6.99 14.72
CA HIS A 129 -2.30 7.21 16.14
C HIS A 129 -1.18 8.00 16.81
N ARG A 130 0.09 7.77 16.44
CA ARG A 130 1.21 8.55 16.96
C ARG A 130 1.12 10.02 16.55
N ALA A 131 0.87 10.26 15.26
CA ALA A 131 0.74 11.60 14.68
C ALA A 131 -0.35 12.42 15.37
N ILE A 132 -1.56 11.84 15.52
CA ILE A 132 -2.69 12.51 16.19
C ILE A 132 -2.42 12.73 17.68
N SER A 133 -1.65 11.86 18.35
CA SER A 133 -1.32 12.03 19.77
C SER A 133 -0.22 13.06 20.05
N GLY A 134 0.34 13.72 19.03
CA GLY A 134 1.44 14.67 19.17
C GLY A 134 2.78 14.02 19.56
N ARG A 135 2.91 12.71 19.35
CA ARG A 135 4.15 11.95 19.56
C ARG A 135 4.82 11.73 18.20
N HIS A 136 5.41 12.80 17.68
CA HIS A 136 6.32 12.76 16.54
C HIS A 136 7.77 12.77 17.02
#